data_AF-A0A9W6XEZ7-F1
#
_entry.id   AF-A0A9W6XEZ7-F1
#
_cell.length_a   1.000
_cell.length_b   1.000
_cell.length_c   1.000
_cell.angle_alpha   90.00
_cell.angle_beta   90.00
_cell.angle_gamma   90.00
#
_symmetry.space_group_name_H-M   'P 1'
#
loop_
_entity.id
_entity.type
_entity.pdbx_description
1 polymer ?
#
loop_
_entity_poly.entity_id
_entity_poly.type
_entity_poly.pdbx_seq_one_letter_code
_entity_poly.pdbx_strand_id
1 'polypeptide(L)'
;MQESYVRRERQYKVRIGELEALLSDSRAKKSKENTLDASMDRVRAMHQSILESVDQVQDRTSKILQGNVQEELESEKNKTDDGASAWIEKSKQLETEVEWTKELADRLDRLNQSLTRENQRLKTQFSTQENDREFLVKQLVTVKKDNVSLRTELDALRQQLDQLRESGQPPQQQHHHHPQSQTLFPTASTSSLPKVHYRDSATSLALAGHQQRPNTAGVNTLALTSDGDNRYREIIKRLKRLLEVERRNLQQVRTAYKLELQNHTELEMILKECVQDIRGEIAHVSQLPLVMSSHSSSGSLLGSPQQRQSESRLSSSERQRLIERLLEKEQLLNLLTAKAFPVRNGKRRGDPLLTGEAVSPDEVAKLLTDVSSFSDSRERQ
;
A
#
# COMPACT_ATOMS: atom_id res chain seq x y z
N MET A 1 6.76 74.87 -127.90
CA MET A 1 7.15 75.20 -126.51
C MET A 1 6.26 74.51 -125.46
N GLN A 2 4.94 74.36 -125.70
CA GLN A 2 3.99 73.70 -124.79
C GLN A 2 4.26 72.21 -124.53
N GLU A 3 4.60 71.41 -125.54
CA GLU A 3 4.81 69.95 -125.38
C GLU A 3 6.00 69.60 -124.47
N SER A 4 7.08 70.38 -124.50
CA SER A 4 8.22 70.18 -123.60
C SER A 4 7.86 70.45 -122.14
N TYR A 5 6.92 71.37 -121.87
CA TYR A 5 6.42 71.64 -120.53
C TYR A 5 5.55 70.49 -120.05
N VAL A 6 4.62 70.00 -120.89
CA VAL A 6 3.74 68.88 -120.56
C VAL A 6 4.53 67.59 -120.27
N ARG A 7 5.62 67.34 -121.01
CA ARG A 7 6.49 66.17 -120.80
C ARG A 7 7.25 66.25 -119.48
N ARG A 8 7.79 67.44 -119.15
CA ARG A 8 8.50 67.70 -117.89
C ARG A 8 7.54 67.66 -116.70
N GLU A 9 6.34 68.18 -116.86
CA GLU A 9 5.26 68.12 -115.87
C GLU A 9 4.83 66.66 -115.59
N ARG A 10 4.68 65.83 -116.63
CA ARG A 10 4.44 64.39 -116.44
C ARG A 10 5.59 63.70 -115.71
N GLN A 11 6.84 64.01 -116.06
CA GLN A 11 8.01 63.45 -115.35
C GLN A 11 8.05 63.88 -113.88
N TYR A 12 7.77 65.15 -113.58
CA TYR A 12 7.69 65.60 -112.18
C TYR A 12 6.53 64.94 -111.45
N LYS A 13 5.36 64.76 -112.08
CA LYS A 13 4.23 64.04 -111.49
C LYS A 13 4.56 62.57 -111.18
N VAL A 14 5.23 61.87 -112.09
CA VAL A 14 5.69 60.50 -111.84
C VAL A 14 6.69 60.46 -110.69
N ARG A 15 7.66 61.38 -110.67
CA ARG A 15 8.68 61.43 -109.62
C ARG A 15 8.09 61.79 -108.24
N ILE A 16 7.11 62.68 -108.21
CA ILE A 16 6.36 63.00 -106.99
C ILE A 16 5.62 61.74 -106.50
N GLY A 17 4.93 61.02 -107.39
CA GLY A 17 4.25 59.77 -107.03
C GLY A 17 5.20 58.68 -106.50
N GLU A 18 6.39 58.52 -107.10
CA GLU A 18 7.42 57.62 -106.60
C GLU A 18 7.93 58.01 -105.20
N LEU A 19 8.17 59.31 -104.97
CA LEU A 19 8.62 59.83 -103.67
C LEU A 19 7.52 59.70 -102.60
N GLU A 20 6.25 59.92 -102.96
CA GLU A 20 5.11 59.68 -102.09
C GLU A 20 4.96 58.21 -101.71
N ALA A 21 5.18 57.29 -102.67
CA ALA A 21 5.17 55.85 -102.41
C ALA A 21 6.31 55.44 -101.47
N LEU A 22 7.54 55.93 -101.70
CA LEU A 22 8.68 55.67 -100.80
C LEU A 22 8.47 56.24 -99.40
N LEU A 23 7.85 57.41 -99.28
CA LEU A 23 7.48 57.98 -97.98
C LEU A 23 6.37 57.18 -97.29
N SER A 24 5.39 56.66 -98.04
CA SER A 24 4.34 55.78 -97.53
C SER A 24 4.92 54.46 -97.01
N ASP A 25 5.82 53.82 -97.77
CA ASP A 25 6.52 52.60 -97.37
C ASP A 25 7.43 52.83 -96.16
N SER A 26 8.13 53.97 -96.09
CA SER A 26 8.92 54.33 -94.93
C SER A 26 8.07 54.59 -93.69
N ARG A 27 6.88 55.20 -93.84
CA ARG A 27 5.91 55.37 -92.75
C ARG A 27 5.33 54.03 -92.30
N ALA A 28 5.03 53.13 -93.23
CA ALA A 28 4.53 51.79 -92.92
C ALA A 28 5.60 50.93 -92.20
N LYS A 29 6.87 51.01 -92.63
CA LYS A 29 8.00 50.36 -91.95
C LYS A 29 8.24 50.95 -90.55
N LYS A 30 8.24 52.27 -90.41
CA LYS A 30 8.34 52.95 -89.11
C LYS A 30 7.18 52.58 -88.18
N SER A 31 5.98 52.42 -88.72
CA SER A 31 4.83 51.93 -87.93
C SER A 31 5.05 50.50 -87.43
N LYS A 32 5.65 49.61 -88.24
CA LYS A 32 5.97 48.23 -87.82
C LYS A 32 7.09 48.19 -86.78
N GLU A 33 8.11 49.03 -86.94
CA GLU A 33 9.20 49.19 -85.97
C GLU A 33 8.67 49.69 -84.62
N ASN A 34 7.82 50.73 -84.63
CA ASN A 34 7.13 51.22 -83.43
C ASN A 34 6.27 50.12 -82.75
N THR A 35 5.64 49.22 -83.53
CA THR A 35 4.87 48.11 -82.93
C THR A 35 5.75 47.03 -82.30
N LEU A 36 6.95 46.81 -82.85
CA LEU A 36 7.91 45.85 -82.32
C LEU A 36 8.54 46.39 -81.04
N ASP A 37 8.91 47.67 -81.01
CA ASP A 37 9.39 48.35 -79.79
C ASP A 37 8.33 48.31 -78.68
N ALA A 38 7.07 48.62 -79.00
CA ALA A 38 5.97 48.51 -78.04
C ALA A 38 5.71 47.06 -77.58
N SER A 39 6.07 46.06 -78.39
CA SER A 39 6.03 44.65 -77.98
C SER A 39 7.19 44.32 -77.03
N MET A 40 8.40 44.79 -77.34
CA MET A 40 9.59 44.60 -76.51
C MET A 40 9.44 45.28 -75.14
N ASP A 41 8.87 46.48 -75.09
CA ASP A 41 8.58 47.17 -73.83
C ASP A 41 7.56 46.42 -72.98
N ARG A 42 6.53 45.84 -73.62
CA ARG A 42 5.59 44.94 -72.92
C ARG A 42 6.29 43.71 -72.37
N VAL A 43 7.20 43.10 -73.13
CA VAL A 43 7.99 41.94 -72.65
C VAL A 43 8.89 42.33 -71.48
N ARG A 44 9.56 43.49 -71.53
CA ARG A 44 10.37 43.99 -70.40
C ARG A 44 9.53 44.25 -69.16
N ALA A 45 8.36 44.86 -69.32
CA ALA A 45 7.43 45.10 -68.22
C ALA A 45 6.91 43.79 -67.60
N MET A 46 6.55 42.80 -68.43
CA MET A 46 6.18 41.46 -67.96
C MET A 46 7.34 40.80 -67.23
N HIS A 47 8.57 40.88 -67.76
CA HIS A 47 9.74 40.29 -67.12
C HIS A 47 10.02 40.93 -65.76
N GLN A 48 9.94 42.26 -65.64
CA GLN A 48 10.07 42.98 -64.38
C GLN A 48 9.01 42.53 -63.36
N SER A 49 7.76 42.40 -63.81
CA SER A 49 6.67 41.90 -62.96
C SER A 49 6.89 40.44 -62.51
N ILE A 50 7.44 39.59 -63.36
CA ILE A 50 7.80 38.21 -63.00
C ILE A 50 8.91 38.21 -61.95
N LEU A 51 9.95 39.03 -62.11
CA LEU A 51 11.04 39.12 -61.13
C LEU A 51 10.54 39.59 -59.77
N GLU A 52 9.67 40.60 -59.73
CA GLU A 52 9.04 41.07 -58.49
C GLU A 52 8.15 39.98 -57.86
N SER A 53 7.43 39.21 -58.66
CA SER A 53 6.63 38.09 -58.15
C SER A 53 7.53 36.98 -57.59
N VAL A 54 8.66 36.68 -58.22
CA VAL A 54 9.63 35.68 -57.74
C VAL A 54 10.25 36.12 -56.42
N ASP A 55 10.65 37.40 -56.31
CA ASP A 55 11.21 37.97 -55.09
C ASP A 55 10.21 37.90 -53.93
N GLN A 56 8.94 38.25 -54.19
CA GLN A 56 7.87 38.12 -53.19
C GLN A 56 7.63 36.67 -52.76
N VAL A 57 7.68 35.70 -53.69
CA VAL A 57 7.56 34.28 -53.36
C VAL A 57 8.78 33.81 -52.57
N GLN A 58 9.98 34.24 -52.93
CA GLN A 58 11.21 33.92 -52.21
C GLN A 58 11.20 34.47 -50.78
N ASP A 59 10.73 35.71 -50.58
CA ASP A 59 10.57 36.33 -49.26
C ASP A 59 9.54 35.60 -48.40
N ARG A 60 8.38 35.26 -48.98
CA ARG A 60 7.35 34.47 -48.28
C ARG A 60 7.89 33.10 -47.91
N THR A 61 8.59 32.44 -48.82
CA THR A 61 9.20 31.12 -48.58
C THR A 61 10.24 31.19 -47.48
N SER A 62 11.10 32.22 -47.48
CA SER A 62 12.13 32.42 -46.45
C SER A 62 11.50 32.67 -45.08
N LYS A 63 10.44 33.48 -45.00
CA LYS A 63 9.68 33.71 -43.76
C LYS A 63 8.99 32.46 -43.25
N ILE A 64 8.37 31.67 -44.13
CA ILE A 64 7.71 30.42 -43.74
C ILE A 64 8.76 29.42 -43.23
N LEU A 65 9.88 29.26 -43.92
CA LEU A 65 10.96 28.37 -43.47
C LEU A 65 11.53 28.82 -42.12
N GLN A 66 11.77 30.11 -41.94
CA GLN A 66 12.25 30.64 -40.66
C GLN A 66 11.23 30.43 -39.54
N GLY A 67 9.95 30.66 -39.80
CA GLY A 67 8.87 30.42 -38.84
C GLY A 67 8.77 28.94 -38.45
N ASN A 68 8.82 28.04 -39.43
CA ASN A 68 8.76 26.59 -39.18
C ASN A 68 9.96 26.09 -38.37
N VAL A 69 11.18 26.55 -38.71
CA VAL A 69 12.39 26.18 -37.94
C VAL A 69 12.31 26.70 -36.51
N GLN A 70 11.81 27.93 -36.32
CA GLN A 70 11.64 28.51 -34.99
C GLN A 70 10.59 27.74 -34.18
N GLU A 71 9.45 27.42 -34.78
CA GLU A 71 8.39 26.63 -34.14
C GLU A 71 8.88 25.22 -33.79
N GLU A 72 9.64 24.57 -34.68
CA GLU A 72 10.23 23.26 -34.44
C GLU A 72 11.23 23.31 -33.26
N LEU A 73 12.12 24.31 -33.23
CA LEU A 73 13.09 24.50 -32.15
C LEU A 73 12.42 24.78 -30.79
N GLU A 74 11.36 25.60 -30.78
CA GLU A 74 10.56 25.86 -29.57
C GLU A 74 9.81 24.61 -29.11
N SER A 75 9.24 23.85 -30.05
CA SER A 75 8.56 22.59 -29.74
C SER A 75 9.52 21.53 -29.17
N GLU A 76 10.75 21.46 -29.68
CA GLU A 76 11.77 20.52 -29.22
C GLU A 76 12.30 20.92 -27.84
N LYS A 77 12.54 22.22 -27.63
CA LYS A 77 12.91 22.77 -26.31
C LYS A 77 11.85 22.45 -25.26
N ASN A 78 10.57 22.67 -25.56
CA ASN A 78 9.48 22.37 -24.63
C ASN A 78 9.40 20.87 -24.29
N LYS A 79 9.57 19.98 -25.29
CA LYS A 79 9.62 18.53 -25.05
C LYS A 79 10.78 18.12 -24.15
N THR A 80 11.96 18.76 -24.27
CA THR A 80 13.10 18.46 -23.39
C THR A 80 12.87 18.93 -21.95
N ASP A 81 12.20 20.06 -21.77
CA ASP A 81 11.88 20.62 -20.45
C ASP A 81 10.78 19.80 -19.73
N ASP A 82 9.81 19.29 -20.48
CA ASP A 82 8.79 18.36 -19.98
C ASP A 82 9.43 17.06 -19.45
N GLY A 83 10.45 16.55 -20.13
CA GLY A 83 11.21 15.38 -19.70
C GLY A 83 11.92 15.62 -18.36
N ALA A 84 12.66 16.73 -18.25
CA ALA A 84 13.36 17.09 -17.02
C ALA A 84 12.37 17.32 -15.86
N SER A 85 11.25 18.00 -16.11
CA SER A 85 10.20 18.26 -15.13
C SER A 85 9.55 16.97 -14.63
N ALA A 86 9.25 16.02 -15.52
CA ALA A 86 8.70 14.72 -15.14
C ALA A 86 9.67 13.90 -14.28
N TRP A 87 10.98 13.94 -14.57
CA TRP A 87 11.99 13.29 -13.74
C TRP A 87 12.13 13.94 -12.36
N ILE A 88 12.07 15.27 -12.29
CA ILE A 88 12.11 16.02 -11.02
C ILE A 88 10.88 15.68 -10.17
N GLU A 89 9.69 15.69 -10.76
CA GLU A 89 8.45 15.34 -10.06
C GLU A 89 8.48 13.89 -9.55
N LYS A 90 8.92 12.95 -10.37
CA LYS A 90 9.12 11.55 -9.97
C LYS A 90 10.14 11.42 -8.83
N SER A 91 11.24 12.16 -8.88
CA SER A 91 12.25 12.17 -7.81
C SER A 91 11.64 12.66 -6.50
N LYS A 92 10.89 13.77 -6.55
CA LYS A 92 10.20 14.34 -5.39
C LYS A 92 9.16 13.37 -4.81
N GLN A 93 8.39 12.69 -5.67
CA GLN A 93 7.43 11.67 -5.22
C GLN A 93 8.15 10.53 -4.50
N LEU A 94 9.23 9.99 -5.07
CA LEU A 94 10.01 8.93 -4.43
C LEU A 94 10.61 9.38 -3.09
N GLU A 95 11.07 10.61 -2.98
CA GLU A 95 11.55 11.18 -1.70
C GLU A 95 10.44 11.19 -0.65
N THR A 96 9.22 11.62 -1.01
CA THR A 96 8.09 11.61 -0.07
C THR A 96 7.66 10.20 0.33
N GLU A 97 7.70 9.24 -0.59
CA GLU A 97 7.38 7.83 -0.30
C GLU A 97 8.44 7.21 0.62
N VAL A 98 9.72 7.53 0.41
CA VAL A 98 10.82 7.09 1.28
C VAL A 98 10.64 7.65 2.69
N GLU A 99 10.34 8.95 2.82
CA GLU A 99 10.17 9.56 4.13
C GLU A 99 8.96 8.98 4.88
N TRP A 100 7.83 8.82 4.18
CA TRP A 100 6.65 8.14 4.74
C TRP A 100 6.95 6.71 5.20
N THR A 101 7.75 5.97 4.43
CA THR A 101 8.13 4.60 4.77
C THR A 101 9.02 4.55 6.01
N LYS A 102 9.95 5.51 6.17
CA LYS A 102 10.77 5.64 7.39
C LYS A 102 9.90 5.97 8.61
N GLU A 103 8.98 6.91 8.50
CA GLU A 103 8.07 7.25 9.60
C GLU A 103 7.22 6.05 10.03
N LEU A 104 6.74 5.26 9.06
CA LEU A 104 6.00 4.03 9.33
C LEU A 104 6.86 2.97 10.03
N ALA A 105 8.11 2.79 9.58
CA ALA A 105 9.07 1.88 10.20
C ALA A 105 9.37 2.30 11.65
N ASP A 106 9.66 3.58 11.89
CA ASP A 106 9.88 4.13 13.23
C ASP A 106 8.68 3.92 14.15
N ARG A 107 7.46 4.10 13.62
CA ARG A 107 6.23 3.87 14.39
C ARG A 107 6.06 2.40 14.74
N LEU A 108 6.31 1.49 13.80
CA LEU A 108 6.25 0.05 14.03
C LEU A 108 7.30 -0.38 15.07
N ASP A 109 8.51 0.16 15.01
CA ASP A 109 9.56 -0.13 15.99
C ASP A 109 9.19 0.34 17.40
N ARG A 110 8.61 1.54 17.54
CA ARG A 110 8.12 2.03 18.84
C ARG A 110 7.03 1.11 19.40
N LEU A 111 6.09 0.67 18.58
CA LEU A 111 5.03 -0.26 18.99
C LEU A 111 5.60 -1.63 19.38
N ASN A 112 6.54 -2.16 18.59
CA ASN A 112 7.17 -3.45 18.85
C ASN A 112 8.00 -3.41 20.15
N GLN A 113 8.73 -2.33 20.39
CA GLN A 113 9.42 -2.10 21.67
C GLN A 113 8.44 -2.04 22.85
N SER A 114 7.30 -1.35 22.71
CA SER A 114 6.27 -1.29 23.74
C SER A 114 5.71 -2.67 24.06
N LEU A 115 5.34 -3.45 23.03
CA LEU A 115 4.84 -4.81 23.17
C LEU A 115 5.90 -5.74 23.79
N THR A 116 7.18 -5.58 23.43
CA THR A 116 8.28 -6.36 24.00
C THR A 116 8.43 -6.08 25.50
N ARG A 117 8.39 -4.81 25.92
CA ARG A 117 8.44 -4.44 27.34
C ARG A 117 7.23 -4.99 28.10
N GLU A 118 6.04 -4.91 27.53
CA GLU A 118 4.84 -5.47 28.15
C GLU A 118 4.91 -7.00 28.27
N ASN A 119 5.41 -7.69 27.24
CA ASN A 119 5.59 -9.14 27.26
C ASN A 119 6.58 -9.56 28.35
N GLN A 120 7.70 -8.84 28.49
CA GLN A 120 8.67 -9.05 29.58
C GLN A 120 8.02 -8.83 30.95
N ARG A 121 7.26 -7.74 31.12
CA ARG A 121 6.52 -7.46 32.36
C ARG A 121 5.56 -8.59 32.72
N LEU A 122 4.77 -9.07 31.76
CA LEU A 122 3.83 -10.17 31.96
C LEU A 122 4.55 -11.47 32.32
N LYS A 123 5.67 -11.80 31.67
CA LYS A 123 6.49 -12.97 32.02
C LYS A 123 6.97 -12.92 33.47
N THR A 124 7.47 -11.75 33.91
CA THR A 124 7.86 -11.58 35.32
C THR A 124 6.67 -11.77 36.25
N GLN A 125 5.50 -11.20 35.94
CA GLN A 125 4.29 -11.37 36.76
C GLN A 125 3.83 -12.83 36.85
N PHE A 126 3.82 -13.57 35.74
CA PHE A 126 3.49 -14.98 35.75
C PHE A 126 4.49 -15.79 36.58
N SER A 127 5.79 -15.52 36.45
CA SER A 127 6.81 -16.21 37.24
C SER A 127 6.63 -15.94 38.73
N THR A 128 6.34 -14.70 39.14
CA THR A 128 6.05 -14.38 40.54
C THR A 128 4.81 -15.14 41.04
N GLN A 129 3.72 -15.15 40.27
CA GLN A 129 2.51 -15.89 40.63
C GLN A 129 2.75 -17.40 40.73
N GLU A 130 3.59 -17.96 39.87
CA GLU A 130 3.96 -19.37 39.91
C GLU A 130 4.76 -19.69 41.18
N ASN A 131 5.73 -18.86 41.54
CA ASN A 131 6.49 -18.97 42.79
C ASN A 131 5.57 -18.87 44.03
N ASP A 132 4.62 -17.93 44.04
CA ASP A 132 3.66 -17.77 45.12
C ASP A 132 2.75 -19.00 45.25
N ARG A 133 2.28 -19.54 44.11
CA ARG A 133 1.48 -20.77 44.07
C ARG A 133 2.27 -21.95 44.64
N GLU A 134 3.53 -22.11 44.26
CA GLU A 134 4.41 -23.16 44.79
C GLU A 134 4.61 -23.01 46.30
N PHE A 135 4.82 -21.78 46.78
CA PHE A 135 4.95 -21.49 48.20
C PHE A 135 3.68 -21.85 48.99
N LEU A 136 2.51 -21.46 48.50
CA LEU A 136 1.23 -21.80 49.12
C LEU A 136 0.98 -23.31 49.12
N VAL A 137 1.35 -24.01 48.05
CA VAL A 137 1.27 -25.49 48.00
C VAL A 137 2.17 -26.12 49.06
N LYS A 138 3.41 -25.63 49.23
CA LYS A 138 4.33 -26.11 50.28
C LYS A 138 3.74 -25.87 51.67
N GLN A 139 3.23 -24.68 51.95
CA GLN A 139 2.56 -24.38 53.23
C GLN A 139 1.36 -25.28 53.49
N LEU A 140 0.51 -25.49 52.48
CA LEU A 140 -0.66 -26.36 52.58
C LEU A 140 -0.27 -27.81 52.91
N VAL A 141 0.80 -28.32 52.31
CA VAL A 141 1.33 -29.66 52.62
C VAL A 141 1.84 -29.74 54.06
N THR A 142 2.58 -28.73 54.54
CA THR A 142 3.03 -28.67 55.94
C THR A 142 1.85 -28.71 56.91
N VAL A 143 0.85 -27.83 56.72
CA VAL A 143 -0.34 -27.77 57.58
C VAL A 143 -1.15 -29.08 57.53
N LYS A 144 -1.22 -29.73 56.37
CA LYS A 144 -1.85 -31.06 56.25
C LYS A 144 -1.09 -32.12 57.04
N LYS A 145 0.25 -32.13 56.97
CA LYS A 145 1.08 -33.05 57.74
C LYS A 145 0.88 -32.85 59.24
N ASP A 146 0.90 -31.60 59.70
CA ASP A 146 0.68 -31.27 61.11
C ASP A 146 -0.72 -31.66 61.58
N ASN A 147 -1.76 -31.45 60.76
CA ASN A 147 -3.12 -31.91 61.05
C ASN A 147 -3.21 -33.44 61.20
N VAL A 148 -2.50 -34.19 60.35
CA VAL A 148 -2.45 -35.65 60.47
C VAL A 148 -1.76 -36.05 61.77
N SER A 149 -0.62 -35.44 62.10
CA SER A 149 0.08 -35.69 63.37
C SER A 149 -0.81 -35.40 64.59
N LEU A 150 -1.49 -34.25 64.61
CA LEU A 150 -2.40 -33.89 65.70
C LEU A 150 -3.60 -34.86 65.81
N ARG A 151 -4.14 -35.35 64.69
CA ARG A 151 -5.18 -36.38 64.72
C ARG A 151 -4.66 -37.69 65.30
N THR A 152 -3.45 -38.12 64.91
CA THR A 152 -2.84 -39.32 65.49
C THR A 152 -2.56 -39.18 66.99
N GLU A 153 -2.15 -38.00 67.45
CA GLU A 153 -1.96 -37.72 68.88
C GLU A 153 -3.28 -37.73 69.65
N LEU A 154 -4.33 -37.11 69.09
CA LEU A 154 -5.67 -37.14 69.68
C LEU A 154 -6.22 -38.57 69.79
N ASP A 155 -6.04 -39.38 68.75
CA ASP A 155 -6.47 -40.78 68.76
C ASP A 155 -5.69 -41.61 69.79
N ALA A 156 -4.39 -41.38 69.93
CA ALA A 156 -3.58 -42.02 70.97
C ALA A 156 -4.02 -41.63 72.40
N LEU A 157 -4.27 -40.33 72.65
CA LEU A 157 -4.76 -39.85 73.95
C LEU A 157 -6.16 -40.38 74.28
N ARG A 158 -7.04 -40.51 73.28
CA ARG A 158 -8.37 -41.13 73.44
C ARG A 158 -8.24 -42.60 73.85
N GLN A 159 -7.38 -43.37 73.20
CA GLN A 159 -7.12 -44.76 73.57
C GLN A 159 -6.60 -44.89 75.00
N GLN A 160 -5.72 -43.98 75.44
CA GLN A 160 -5.24 -43.96 76.83
C GLN A 160 -6.36 -43.67 77.85
N LEU A 161 -7.25 -42.73 77.54
CA LEU A 161 -8.43 -42.43 78.38
C LEU A 161 -9.38 -43.64 78.47
N ASP A 162 -9.62 -44.32 77.35
CA ASP A 162 -10.47 -45.52 77.32
C ASP A 162 -9.86 -46.65 78.16
N GLN A 163 -8.55 -46.90 78.06
CA GLN A 163 -7.85 -47.88 78.91
C GLN A 163 -7.92 -47.52 80.40
N LEU A 164 -7.75 -46.24 80.75
CA LEU A 164 -7.88 -45.78 82.13
C LEU A 164 -9.32 -45.96 82.64
N ARG A 165 -10.32 -45.69 81.81
CA ARG A 165 -11.73 -45.91 82.12
C ARG A 165 -12.05 -47.40 82.35
N GLU A 166 -11.50 -48.28 81.52
CA GLU A 166 -11.64 -49.73 81.68
C GLU A 166 -10.91 -50.25 82.93
N SER A 167 -9.78 -49.64 83.30
CA SER A 167 -9.06 -49.98 84.54
C SER A 167 -9.71 -49.42 85.82
N GLY A 168 -10.66 -48.49 85.69
CA GLY A 168 -11.15 -47.63 86.78
C GLY A 168 -12.44 -48.04 87.49
N GLN A 169 -13.15 -49.13 87.12
CA GLN A 169 -14.31 -49.58 87.89
C GLN A 169 -14.75 -51.05 87.61
N PRO A 170 -15.13 -51.85 88.64
CA PRO A 170 -15.87 -53.10 88.47
C PRO A 170 -17.38 -52.83 88.27
N PRO A 171 -18.18 -53.83 87.83
CA PRO A 171 -19.54 -53.61 87.37
C PRO A 171 -20.51 -53.40 88.55
N GLN A 172 -21.34 -52.36 88.48
CA GLN A 172 -22.59 -52.35 89.22
C GLN A 172 -23.76 -51.99 88.29
N GLN A 173 -24.73 -52.90 88.33
CA GLN A 173 -25.95 -53.00 87.55
C GLN A 173 -27.02 -51.97 87.94
N GLN A 174 -27.89 -51.69 86.96
CA GLN A 174 -29.32 -51.32 87.05
C GLN A 174 -29.73 -49.90 87.52
N HIS A 175 -30.37 -49.12 86.63
CA HIS A 175 -31.84 -48.94 86.64
C HIS A 175 -32.35 -48.13 85.42
N HIS A 176 -33.61 -48.41 85.05
CA HIS A 176 -34.46 -47.72 84.07
C HIS A 176 -34.58 -46.20 84.26
N HIS A 177 -34.79 -45.45 83.17
CA HIS A 177 -36.08 -44.78 82.87
C HIS A 177 -36.02 -44.00 81.53
N HIS A 178 -37.00 -44.28 80.68
CA HIS A 178 -37.51 -43.35 79.65
C HIS A 178 -38.15 -42.14 80.36
N PRO A 179 -38.10 -40.92 79.80
CA PRO A 179 -39.28 -40.48 79.05
C PRO A 179 -39.00 -39.59 77.82
N GLN A 180 -39.83 -39.83 76.80
CA GLN A 180 -40.43 -38.87 75.89
C GLN A 180 -40.47 -37.42 76.43
N SER A 181 -39.95 -36.46 75.66
CA SER A 181 -40.44 -35.07 75.64
C SER A 181 -40.15 -34.42 74.29
N GLN A 182 -41.23 -33.88 73.75
CA GLN A 182 -41.35 -33.15 72.50
C GLN A 182 -40.52 -31.86 72.54
N THR A 183 -39.85 -31.51 71.44
CA THR A 183 -39.54 -30.12 71.12
C THR A 183 -39.84 -29.84 69.66
N LEU A 184 -40.88 -29.02 69.48
CA LEU A 184 -41.32 -28.36 68.26
C LEU A 184 -40.35 -27.23 67.87
N PHE A 185 -39.83 -27.28 66.63
CA PHE A 185 -39.38 -26.19 65.72
C PHE A 185 -38.35 -25.12 66.20
N PRO A 186 -37.69 -24.34 65.29
CA PRO A 186 -37.76 -24.34 63.81
C PRO A 186 -36.42 -24.45 63.08
N THR A 187 -36.51 -24.90 61.83
CA THR A 187 -35.56 -24.61 60.76
C THR A 187 -35.56 -23.12 60.41
N ALA A 188 -34.45 -22.42 60.64
CA ALA A 188 -34.04 -21.25 59.85
C ALA A 188 -32.59 -20.84 60.15
N SER A 189 -31.79 -20.77 59.08
CA SER A 189 -30.86 -19.68 58.75
C SER A 189 -29.52 -19.51 59.48
N THR A 190 -28.46 -19.52 58.65
CA THR A 190 -27.32 -18.59 58.60
C THR A 190 -26.45 -18.41 59.85
N SER A 191 -25.18 -18.83 59.77
CA SER A 191 -24.08 -18.28 60.58
C SER A 191 -22.75 -18.80 60.02
N SER A 192 -22.14 -18.06 59.08
CA SER A 192 -20.98 -17.19 59.33
C SER A 192 -19.75 -17.92 59.86
N LEU A 193 -18.81 -18.15 58.93
CA LEU A 193 -17.42 -18.48 59.17
C LEU A 193 -16.79 -17.49 60.19
N PRO A 194 -15.89 -17.95 61.08
CA PRO A 194 -15.20 -17.08 62.01
C PRO A 194 -14.28 -16.11 61.25
N LYS A 195 -14.59 -14.82 61.39
CA LYS A 195 -13.77 -13.69 60.94
C LYS A 195 -12.57 -13.58 61.89
N VAL A 196 -11.46 -14.22 61.51
CA VAL A 196 -10.18 -14.04 62.20
C VAL A 196 -9.72 -12.60 61.96
N HIS A 197 -9.81 -11.79 63.02
CA HIS A 197 -9.19 -10.48 63.10
C HIS A 197 -7.66 -10.67 63.08
N TYR A 198 -7.03 -10.56 61.91
CA TYR A 198 -5.64 -10.14 61.87
C TYR A 198 -5.61 -8.63 62.12
N ARG A 199 -5.20 -8.32 63.34
CA ARG A 199 -4.83 -7.00 63.85
C ARG A 199 -3.73 -6.42 62.97
N ASP A 200 -3.95 -5.20 62.49
CA ASP A 200 -2.93 -4.34 61.91
C ASP A 200 -1.79 -4.11 62.92
N SER A 201 -0.58 -4.46 62.52
CA SER A 201 0.65 -3.88 63.04
C SER A 201 1.28 -3.09 61.89
N ALA A 202 1.06 -1.78 61.92
CA ALA A 202 1.75 -0.82 61.08
C ALA A 202 3.20 -0.64 61.56
N THR A 203 4.15 -0.58 60.62
CA THR A 203 5.34 0.27 60.77
C THR A 203 5.76 0.78 59.39
N SER A 204 5.73 2.10 59.30
CA SER A 204 5.99 3.00 58.17
C SER A 204 7.29 2.80 57.40
N LEU A 205 7.30 3.22 56.12
CA LEU A 205 8.09 4.40 55.72
C LEU A 205 7.48 5.11 54.50
N ALA A 206 7.50 6.43 54.55
CA ALA A 206 6.74 7.38 53.75
C ALA A 206 7.49 7.88 52.50
N LEU A 207 6.75 8.43 51.49
CA LEU A 207 6.96 9.82 51.07
C LEU A 207 5.83 10.40 50.18
N ALA A 208 5.37 11.59 50.59
CA ALA A 208 4.75 12.70 49.85
C ALA A 208 3.31 12.63 49.30
N GLY A 209 2.45 13.54 49.80
CA GLY A 209 1.30 14.07 49.05
C GLY A 209 0.05 14.41 49.87
N HIS A 210 0.05 15.57 50.52
CA HIS A 210 -1.08 16.22 51.21
C HIS A 210 -2.33 16.44 50.31
N GLN A 211 -3.54 16.06 50.76
CA GLN A 211 -4.63 17.02 51.10
C GLN A 211 -5.95 16.34 51.57
N GLN A 212 -6.32 16.71 52.81
CA GLN A 212 -7.64 16.94 53.41
C GLN A 212 -8.82 15.94 53.24
N ARG A 213 -9.20 15.37 54.39
CA ARG A 213 -10.52 14.82 54.75
C ARG A 213 -11.60 15.92 54.79
N PRO A 214 -12.88 15.52 54.70
CA PRO A 214 -13.71 15.59 55.91
C PRO A 214 -14.38 14.26 56.26
N ASN A 215 -14.63 14.11 57.56
CA ASN A 215 -15.34 12.98 58.17
C ASN A 215 -16.82 12.99 57.79
N THR A 216 -17.37 11.84 57.36
CA THR A 216 -18.78 11.51 57.56
C THR A 216 -18.92 10.06 58.01
N ALA A 217 -19.90 9.87 58.89
CA ALA A 217 -20.12 8.71 59.73
C ALA A 217 -20.44 7.42 58.95
N GLY A 218 -20.10 6.29 59.58
CA GLY A 218 -20.40 4.96 59.08
C GLY A 218 -21.89 4.67 59.03
N VAL A 219 -22.43 4.55 57.83
CA VAL A 219 -23.59 3.73 57.45
C VAL A 219 -23.34 3.33 55.99
N ASN A 220 -23.53 2.05 55.61
CA ASN A 220 -23.39 1.45 54.26
C ASN A 220 -22.08 0.70 53.90
N THR A 221 -21.72 -0.32 54.67
CA THR A 221 -20.75 -1.35 54.22
C THR A 221 -21.33 -2.39 53.25
N LEU A 222 -22.65 -2.42 53.04
CA LEU A 222 -23.33 -3.35 52.10
C LEU A 222 -23.58 -2.76 50.70
N ALA A 223 -23.48 -1.44 50.52
CA ALA A 223 -23.63 -0.80 49.21
C ALA A 223 -22.29 -0.76 48.44
N LEU A 224 -21.15 -0.69 49.14
CA LEU A 224 -19.82 -0.65 48.50
C LEU A 224 -19.43 -1.96 47.80
N THR A 225 -19.94 -3.11 48.24
CA THR A 225 -19.66 -4.40 47.59
C THR A 225 -20.41 -4.54 46.26
N SER A 226 -21.60 -3.97 46.15
CA SER A 226 -22.42 -3.98 44.92
C SER A 226 -21.76 -3.18 43.79
N ASP A 227 -21.16 -2.02 44.10
CA ASP A 227 -20.42 -1.21 43.13
C ASP A 227 -19.12 -1.87 42.66
N GLY A 228 -18.41 -2.54 43.57
CA GLY A 228 -17.26 -3.37 43.22
C GLY A 228 -17.66 -4.48 42.24
N ASP A 229 -18.75 -5.18 42.53
CA ASP A 229 -19.25 -6.26 41.68
C ASP A 229 -19.72 -5.77 40.30
N ASN A 230 -20.34 -4.58 40.22
CA ASN A 230 -20.70 -3.96 38.94
C ASN A 230 -19.47 -3.60 38.12
N ARG A 231 -18.44 -3.01 38.75
CA ARG A 231 -17.16 -2.70 38.09
C ARG A 231 -16.47 -3.97 37.57
N TYR A 232 -16.45 -5.05 38.35
CA TYR A 232 -15.89 -6.33 37.91
C TYR A 232 -16.70 -6.94 36.76
N ARG A 233 -18.04 -6.87 36.80
CA ARG A 233 -18.91 -7.30 35.69
C ARG A 233 -18.61 -6.55 34.39
N GLU A 234 -18.40 -5.24 34.46
CA GLU A 234 -18.04 -4.43 33.28
C GLU A 234 -16.65 -4.76 32.74
N ILE A 235 -15.65 -4.93 33.63
CA ILE A 235 -14.30 -5.35 33.25
C ILE A 235 -14.34 -6.72 32.56
N ILE A 236 -15.06 -7.68 33.14
CA ILE A 236 -15.25 -9.00 32.54
C ILE A 236 -15.92 -8.89 31.15
N LYS A 237 -16.94 -8.04 31.01
CA LYS A 237 -17.62 -7.81 29.72
C LYS A 237 -16.67 -7.20 28.69
N ARG A 238 -15.83 -6.24 29.08
CA ARG A 238 -14.81 -5.63 28.21
C ARG A 238 -13.74 -6.63 27.79
N LEU A 239 -13.22 -7.41 28.74
CA LEU A 239 -12.22 -8.45 28.47
C LEU A 239 -12.77 -9.54 27.55
N LYS A 240 -14.02 -9.98 27.74
CA LYS A 240 -14.68 -10.92 26.83
C LYS A 240 -14.81 -10.37 25.40
N ARG A 241 -15.14 -9.09 25.24
CA ARG A 241 -15.19 -8.44 23.91
C ARG A 241 -13.81 -8.37 23.26
N LEU A 242 -12.78 -7.99 24.02
CA LEU A 242 -11.40 -7.95 23.52
C LEU A 242 -10.93 -9.34 23.09
N LEU A 243 -11.19 -10.36 23.91
CA LEU A 243 -10.84 -11.75 23.59
C LEU A 243 -11.56 -12.23 22.33
N GLU A 244 -12.83 -11.87 22.15
CA GLU A 244 -13.58 -12.21 20.94
C GLU A 244 -13.03 -11.49 19.68
N VAL A 245 -12.61 -10.22 19.82
CA VAL A 245 -11.95 -9.47 18.74
C VAL A 245 -10.62 -10.11 18.38
N GLU A 246 -9.79 -10.46 19.37
CA GLU A 246 -8.51 -11.14 19.16
C GLU A 246 -8.69 -12.53 18.51
N ARG A 247 -9.71 -13.29 18.92
CA ARG A 247 -10.05 -14.56 18.25
C ARG A 247 -10.41 -14.37 16.78
N ARG A 248 -11.22 -13.35 16.46
CA ARG A 248 -11.55 -13.02 15.06
C ARG A 248 -10.33 -12.56 14.28
N ASN A 249 -9.48 -11.73 14.88
CA ASN A 249 -8.25 -11.25 14.26
C ASN A 249 -7.31 -12.42 13.96
N LEU A 250 -7.10 -13.32 14.92
CA LEU A 250 -6.28 -14.52 14.74
C LEU A 250 -6.85 -15.43 13.64
N GLN A 251 -8.18 -15.59 13.56
CA GLN A 251 -8.82 -16.36 12.50
C GLN A 251 -8.62 -15.71 11.12
N GLN A 252 -8.71 -14.38 11.03
CA GLN A 252 -8.44 -13.63 9.80
C GLN A 252 -6.98 -13.79 9.36
N VAL A 253 -6.02 -13.64 10.28
CA VAL A 253 -4.59 -13.82 9.99
C VAL A 253 -4.31 -15.25 9.51
N ARG A 254 -4.87 -16.27 10.17
CA ARG A 254 -4.72 -17.68 9.73
C ARG A 254 -5.28 -17.92 8.33
N THR A 255 -6.43 -17.32 8.03
CA THR A 255 -7.07 -17.44 6.71
C THR A 255 -6.24 -16.73 5.64
N ALA A 256 -5.73 -15.52 5.93
CA ALA A 256 -4.87 -14.76 5.04
C ALA A 256 -3.55 -15.50 4.77
N TYR A 257 -2.91 -16.04 5.80
CA TYR A 257 -1.69 -16.84 5.65
C TYR A 257 -1.91 -18.09 4.80
N LYS A 258 -3.03 -18.80 5.01
CA LYS A 258 -3.38 -19.97 4.18
C LYS A 258 -3.57 -19.59 2.71
N LEU A 259 -4.22 -18.45 2.44
CA LEU A 259 -4.42 -17.95 1.08
C LEU A 259 -3.10 -17.54 0.43
N GLU A 260 -2.22 -16.86 1.17
CA GLU A 260 -0.91 -16.48 0.66
C GLU A 260 -0.03 -17.70 0.34
N LEU A 261 -0.07 -18.73 1.19
CA LEU A 261 0.64 -19.98 0.94
C LEU A 261 0.11 -20.69 -0.31
N GLN A 262 -1.20 -20.71 -0.52
CA GLN A 262 -1.81 -21.24 -1.74
C GLN A 262 -1.33 -20.46 -2.98
N ASN A 263 -1.40 -19.13 -2.94
CA ASN A 263 -0.97 -18.28 -4.06
C ASN A 263 0.53 -18.45 -4.37
N HIS A 264 1.39 -18.59 -3.35
CA HIS A 264 2.81 -18.86 -3.54
C HIS A 264 3.02 -20.23 -4.20
N THR A 265 2.24 -21.23 -3.81
CA THR A 265 2.29 -22.57 -4.40
C THR A 265 1.85 -22.55 -5.87
N GLU A 266 0.79 -21.78 -6.20
CA GLU A 266 0.32 -21.59 -7.58
C GLU A 266 1.37 -20.91 -8.46
N LEU A 267 1.99 -19.83 -7.98
CA LEU A 267 3.05 -19.12 -8.71
C LEU A 267 4.29 -20.01 -8.90
N GLU A 268 4.70 -20.74 -7.87
CA GLU A 268 5.83 -21.68 -7.94
C GLU A 268 5.56 -22.80 -8.95
N MET A 269 4.33 -23.32 -8.99
CA MET A 269 3.92 -24.34 -9.94
C MET A 269 3.95 -23.82 -11.38
N ILE A 270 3.43 -22.63 -11.65
CA ILE A 270 3.47 -21.99 -12.98
C ILE A 270 4.92 -21.75 -13.43
N LEU A 271 5.79 -21.27 -12.53
CA LEU A 271 7.21 -21.08 -12.83
C LEU A 271 7.91 -22.40 -13.15
N LYS A 272 7.66 -23.47 -12.38
CA LYS A 272 8.23 -24.80 -12.64
C LYS A 272 7.78 -25.36 -13.98
N GLU A 273 6.50 -25.20 -14.32
CA GLU A 273 5.95 -25.62 -15.60
C GLU A 273 6.63 -24.88 -16.77
N CYS A 274 6.74 -23.55 -16.72
CA CYS A 274 7.43 -22.77 -17.75
C CYS A 274 8.90 -23.17 -17.93
N VAL A 275 9.61 -23.40 -16.82
CA VAL A 275 11.00 -23.86 -16.87
C VAL A 275 11.09 -25.25 -17.50
N GLN A 276 10.13 -26.13 -17.20
CA GLN A 276 10.09 -27.48 -17.74
C GLN A 276 9.76 -27.49 -19.24
N ASP A 277 8.83 -26.65 -19.70
CA ASP A 277 8.47 -26.50 -21.12
C ASP A 277 9.69 -26.10 -21.95
N ILE A 278 10.45 -25.11 -21.48
CA ILE A 278 11.67 -24.64 -22.16
C ILE A 278 12.75 -25.72 -22.17
N ARG A 279 12.91 -26.45 -21.06
CA ARG A 279 13.83 -27.60 -21.02
C ARG A 279 13.41 -28.68 -22.03
N GLY A 280 12.12 -28.95 -22.16
CA GLY A 280 11.56 -29.87 -23.15
C GLY A 280 11.85 -29.43 -24.58
N GLU A 281 11.67 -28.14 -24.88
CA GLU A 281 11.99 -27.57 -26.19
C GLU A 281 13.48 -27.63 -26.53
N ILE A 282 14.36 -27.33 -25.57
CA ILE A 282 15.81 -27.46 -25.75
C ILE A 282 16.18 -28.93 -26.02
N ALA A 283 15.61 -29.86 -25.27
CA ALA A 283 15.83 -31.29 -25.49
C ALA A 283 15.34 -31.73 -26.89
N HIS A 284 14.24 -31.15 -27.38
CA HIS A 284 13.71 -31.44 -28.71
C HIS A 284 14.54 -30.80 -29.84
N VAL A 285 15.01 -29.56 -29.65
CA VAL A 285 15.86 -28.85 -30.62
C VAL A 285 17.25 -29.49 -30.72
N SER A 286 17.79 -29.99 -29.61
CA SER A 286 19.07 -30.72 -29.60
C SER A 286 18.99 -32.14 -30.16
N GLN A 287 17.79 -32.71 -30.29
CA GLN A 287 17.56 -34.02 -30.91
C GLN A 287 17.25 -33.95 -32.42
N LEU A 288 17.08 -32.75 -32.99
CA LEU A 288 16.96 -32.60 -34.45
C LEU A 288 18.33 -32.86 -35.12
N PRO A 289 18.41 -33.70 -36.17
CA PRO A 289 19.68 -34.04 -36.80
C PRO A 289 20.24 -32.80 -37.52
N LEU A 290 21.32 -32.22 -37.00
CA LEU A 290 22.06 -31.17 -37.67
C LEU A 290 22.73 -31.77 -38.93
N VAL A 291 22.14 -31.49 -40.08
CA VAL A 291 22.77 -31.72 -41.39
C VAL A 291 23.91 -30.70 -41.55
N MET A 292 25.13 -31.22 -41.55
CA MET A 292 26.38 -30.64 -42.06
C MET A 292 26.97 -29.41 -41.35
N SER A 293 27.98 -29.66 -40.51
CA SER A 293 29.22 -28.88 -40.52
C SER A 293 30.37 -29.76 -40.02
N SER A 294 31.11 -30.31 -40.98
CA SER A 294 32.41 -30.93 -40.81
C SER A 294 33.48 -29.88 -40.49
N HIS A 295 34.63 -30.36 -39.96
CA HIS A 295 35.80 -29.62 -39.46
C HIS A 295 35.58 -29.13 -38.01
N SER A 296 36.13 -29.72 -36.95
CA SER A 296 37.53 -30.10 -36.76
C SER A 296 37.67 -31.08 -35.60
N SER A 297 38.74 -31.84 -35.66
CA SER A 297 39.08 -33.04 -34.91
C SER A 297 39.64 -32.83 -33.49
N SER A 298 39.43 -33.87 -32.67
CA SER A 298 40.34 -34.42 -31.65
C SER A 298 40.33 -33.84 -30.22
N GLY A 299 39.92 -34.66 -29.24
CA GLY A 299 40.30 -34.43 -27.84
C GLY A 299 39.55 -35.22 -26.77
N SER A 300 39.95 -36.48 -26.57
CA SER A 300 39.88 -37.26 -25.32
C SER A 300 38.57 -37.89 -24.83
N LEU A 301 38.63 -39.22 -24.81
CA LEU A 301 37.87 -40.15 -23.98
C LEU A 301 38.36 -40.11 -22.52
N LEU A 302 37.51 -40.67 -21.63
CA LEU A 302 37.67 -40.98 -20.19
C LEU A 302 37.33 -39.90 -19.16
N GLY A 303 36.15 -40.09 -18.52
CA GLY A 303 36.06 -40.20 -17.06
C GLY A 303 35.52 -39.01 -16.27
N SER A 304 34.21 -39.01 -15.95
CA SER A 304 33.69 -38.87 -14.56
C SER A 304 32.17 -38.57 -14.52
N PRO A 305 31.38 -39.23 -13.65
CA PRO A 305 29.98 -38.90 -13.41
C PRO A 305 29.89 -37.80 -12.34
N GLN A 306 30.23 -36.56 -12.70
CA GLN A 306 30.09 -35.41 -11.78
C GLN A 306 29.52 -34.17 -12.46
N GLN A 307 28.66 -34.37 -13.44
CA GLN A 307 27.96 -33.31 -14.15
C GLN A 307 26.48 -33.28 -13.74
N ARG A 308 26.22 -32.98 -12.47
CA ARG A 308 24.87 -32.72 -11.94
C ARG A 308 24.69 -31.31 -11.36
N GLN A 309 25.68 -30.42 -11.50
CA GLN A 309 25.59 -29.07 -10.92
C GLN A 309 25.77 -27.93 -11.92
N SER A 310 26.08 -28.20 -13.19
CA SER A 310 26.20 -27.16 -14.24
C SER A 310 24.95 -27.00 -15.13
N GLU A 311 23.86 -27.75 -14.88
CA GLU A 311 22.59 -27.63 -15.62
C GLU A 311 21.66 -26.51 -15.09
N SER A 312 22.12 -25.70 -14.12
CA SER A 312 21.29 -24.67 -13.47
C SER A 312 21.37 -23.30 -14.11
N ARG A 313 22.32 -23.03 -15.01
CA ARG A 313 22.48 -21.69 -15.59
C ARG A 313 21.90 -21.66 -16.98
N LEU A 314 20.63 -21.26 -17.05
CA LEU A 314 20.00 -20.84 -18.31
C LEU A 314 20.93 -19.85 -19.01
N SER A 315 21.15 -20.04 -20.31
CA SER A 315 21.89 -19.08 -21.13
C SER A 315 21.13 -17.74 -21.21
N SER A 316 21.80 -16.66 -21.63
CA SER A 316 21.15 -15.35 -21.68
C SER A 316 19.96 -15.32 -22.66
N SER A 317 20.05 -16.07 -23.76
CA SER A 317 18.97 -16.22 -24.74
C SER A 317 17.83 -17.09 -24.21
N GLU A 318 18.12 -18.12 -23.43
CA GLU A 318 17.10 -18.93 -22.75
C GLU A 318 16.35 -18.13 -21.69
N ARG A 319 17.05 -17.27 -20.94
CA ARG A 319 16.41 -16.35 -20.00
C ARG A 319 15.46 -15.39 -20.71
N GLN A 320 15.86 -14.84 -21.86
CA GLN A 320 15.02 -13.96 -22.65
C GLN A 320 13.74 -14.68 -23.11
N ARG A 321 13.86 -15.89 -23.66
CA ARG A 321 12.71 -16.70 -24.09
C ARG A 321 11.82 -17.13 -22.92
N LEU A 322 12.41 -17.41 -21.75
CA LEU A 322 11.67 -17.68 -20.53
C LEU A 322 10.84 -16.48 -20.10
N ILE A 323 11.42 -15.27 -20.16
CA ILE A 323 10.69 -14.04 -19.84
C ILE A 323 9.54 -13.84 -20.84
N GLU A 324 9.77 -14.04 -22.13
CA GLU A 324 8.72 -13.94 -23.17
C GLU A 324 7.58 -14.95 -22.90
N ARG A 325 7.90 -16.23 -22.68
CA ARG A 325 6.91 -17.28 -22.34
C ARG A 325 6.18 -17.03 -21.02
N LEU A 326 6.87 -16.47 -20.03
CA LEU A 326 6.25 -16.11 -18.76
C LEU A 326 5.28 -14.93 -18.93
N LEU A 327 5.62 -13.96 -19.77
CA LEU A 327 4.74 -12.83 -20.09
C LEU A 327 3.54 -13.25 -20.95
N GLU A 328 3.65 -14.33 -21.73
CA GLU A 328 2.52 -14.92 -22.47
C GLU A 328 1.47 -15.59 -21.56
N LYS A 329 1.86 -16.09 -20.38
CA LYS A 329 0.90 -16.68 -19.43
C LYS A 329 0.11 -15.58 -18.73
N GLU A 330 -1.07 -15.26 -19.26
CA GLU A 330 -2.03 -14.29 -18.69
C GLU A 330 -2.28 -14.49 -17.19
N GLN A 331 -2.32 -15.74 -16.74
CA GLN A 331 -2.48 -16.10 -15.31
C GLN A 331 -1.32 -15.59 -14.43
N LEU A 332 -0.08 -15.66 -14.92
CA LEU A 332 1.09 -15.11 -14.21
C LEU A 332 1.04 -13.58 -14.22
N LEU A 333 0.68 -12.98 -15.35
CA LEU A 333 0.53 -11.53 -15.48
C LEU A 333 -0.52 -11.01 -14.50
N ASN A 334 -1.64 -11.70 -14.36
CA ASN A 334 -2.70 -11.37 -13.41
C ASN A 334 -2.24 -11.54 -11.95
N LEU A 335 -1.52 -12.62 -11.62
CA LEU A 335 -0.96 -12.81 -10.27
C LEU A 335 0.08 -11.73 -9.92
N LEU A 336 0.98 -11.42 -10.86
CA LEU A 336 2.00 -10.38 -10.72
C LEU A 336 1.38 -9.00 -10.64
N THR A 337 0.39 -8.69 -11.47
CA THR A 337 -0.32 -7.40 -11.44
C THR A 337 -1.07 -7.22 -10.12
N ALA A 338 -1.76 -8.26 -9.64
CA ALA A 338 -2.45 -8.23 -8.35
C ALA A 338 -1.49 -8.03 -7.16
N LYS A 339 -0.22 -8.45 -7.28
CA LYS A 339 0.82 -8.28 -6.26
C LYS A 339 1.61 -6.98 -6.40
N ALA A 340 1.91 -6.56 -7.62
CA ALA A 340 2.61 -5.30 -7.93
C ALA A 340 1.70 -4.09 -7.69
N PHE A 341 0.40 -4.27 -7.91
CA PHE A 341 -0.63 -3.27 -7.67
C PHE A 341 -1.72 -3.90 -6.79
N PRO A 342 -1.48 -4.04 -5.48
CA PRO A 342 -2.51 -4.51 -4.56
C PRO A 342 -3.69 -3.56 -4.69
N VAL A 343 -4.76 -4.00 -5.35
CA VAL A 343 -5.99 -3.22 -5.46
C VAL A 343 -6.40 -2.94 -4.02
N ARG A 344 -6.39 -1.66 -3.62
CA ARG A 344 -6.85 -1.21 -2.31
C ARG A 344 -8.35 -1.44 -2.25
N ASN A 345 -8.77 -2.70 -2.15
CA ASN A 345 -10.17 -3.10 -2.05
C ASN A 345 -10.67 -2.64 -0.68
N GLY A 346 -11.14 -1.41 -0.65
CA GLY A 346 -12.22 -0.90 0.18
C GLY A 346 -12.38 -1.54 1.56
N LYS A 347 -11.43 -1.30 2.46
CA LYS A 347 -11.70 -1.29 3.91
C LYS A 347 -10.80 -0.39 4.74
N ARG A 348 -10.04 0.52 4.10
CA ARG A 348 -9.56 1.71 4.79
C ARG A 348 -10.62 2.79 4.67
N ARG A 349 -11.38 2.88 5.75
CA ARG A 349 -12.21 3.99 6.18
C ARG A 349 -11.57 5.33 5.80
N GLY A 350 -12.24 6.06 4.91
CA GLY A 350 -12.19 7.52 4.78
C GLY A 350 -10.90 8.13 4.24
N ASP A 351 -10.83 8.31 2.92
CA ASP A 351 -10.31 9.56 2.36
C ASP A 351 -11.00 9.82 1.00
N PRO A 352 -12.06 10.64 0.94
CA PRO A 352 -12.83 10.88 -0.28
C PRO A 352 -12.10 11.73 -1.33
N LEU A 353 -10.89 12.21 -1.03
CA LEU A 353 -10.12 13.09 -1.91
C LEU A 353 -9.32 12.37 -3.01
N LEU A 354 -9.23 11.03 -2.95
CA LEU A 354 -8.37 10.26 -3.87
C LEU A 354 -9.11 9.29 -4.79
N THR A 355 -10.43 9.12 -4.64
CA THR A 355 -11.20 8.14 -5.42
C THR A 355 -11.94 8.74 -6.62
N GLY A 356 -11.95 10.06 -6.81
CA GLY A 356 -12.59 10.70 -7.97
C GLY A 356 -14.09 10.40 -8.11
N GLU A 357 -14.71 9.83 -7.09
CA GLU A 357 -16.13 9.55 -7.04
C GLU A 357 -16.81 10.84 -6.59
N ALA A 358 -17.62 11.42 -7.47
CA ALA A 358 -18.27 12.70 -7.24
C ALA A 358 -19.02 12.67 -5.89
N VAL A 359 -18.58 13.51 -4.96
CA VAL A 359 -19.24 13.70 -3.66
C VAL A 359 -20.68 14.08 -3.93
N SER A 360 -21.63 13.30 -3.40
CA SER A 360 -23.06 13.55 -3.57
C SER A 360 -23.39 14.97 -3.07
N PRO A 361 -24.28 15.73 -3.74
CA PRO A 361 -24.68 17.07 -3.33
C PRO A 361 -25.12 17.13 -1.85
N ASP A 362 -25.73 16.06 -1.34
CA ASP A 362 -26.16 15.94 0.05
C ASP A 362 -25.01 15.90 1.06
N GLU A 363 -23.87 15.31 0.70
CA GLU A 363 -22.68 15.26 1.57
C GLU A 363 -21.95 16.60 1.60
N VAL A 364 -21.92 17.32 0.46
CA VAL A 364 -21.40 18.69 0.39
C VAL A 364 -22.27 19.64 1.23
N ALA A 365 -23.60 19.51 1.15
CA ALA A 365 -24.52 20.31 1.95
C ALA A 365 -24.30 20.09 3.46
N LYS A 366 -24.05 18.84 3.87
CA LYS A 366 -23.79 18.48 5.27
C LYS A 366 -22.47 19.06 5.80
N LEU A 367 -21.42 18.99 4.99
CA LEU A 367 -20.11 19.57 5.33
C LEU A 367 -20.18 21.10 5.43
N LEU A 368 -20.97 21.76 4.58
CA LEU A 368 -21.16 23.21 4.66
C LEU A 368 -21.95 23.63 5.91
N THR A 369 -22.97 22.86 6.32
CA THR A 369 -23.69 23.13 7.58
C THR A 369 -22.82 22.95 8.82
N ASP A 370 -21.93 21.95 8.84
CA ASP A 370 -21.01 21.73 9.95
C ASP A 370 -20.00 22.88 10.06
N VAL A 371 -19.48 23.40 8.93
CA VAL A 371 -18.56 24.55 8.92
C VAL A 371 -19.25 25.84 9.41
N SER A 372 -20.52 26.07 9.06
CA SER A 372 -21.29 27.22 9.55
C SER A 372 -21.56 27.17 11.07
N SER A 373 -21.66 25.98 11.66
CA SER A 373 -21.82 25.84 13.12
C SER A 373 -20.56 26.19 13.91
N PHE A 374 -19.37 26.04 13.30
CA PHE A 374 -18.09 26.41 13.90
C PHE A 374 -17.78 27.90 13.82
N SER A 375 -18.31 28.63 12.83
CA SER A 375 -18.14 30.09 12.74
C SER A 375 -18.95 30.85 13.80
N ASP A 376 -20.15 30.38 14.13
CA ASP A 376 -21.07 31.05 15.07
C ASP A 376 -20.63 30.92 16.55
N SER A 377 -19.77 29.93 16.83
CA SER A 377 -19.21 29.70 18.17
C SER A 377 -18.01 30.59 18.49
N ARG A 378 -17.45 31.31 17.50
CA ARG A 378 -16.23 32.11 17.64
C ARG A 378 -16.47 33.60 17.87
N GLU A 379 -17.72 34.07 17.72
CA GLU A 379 -18.13 35.47 17.98
C GLU A 379 -18.70 35.71 19.39
N ARG A 380 -18.69 34.70 20.28
CA ARG A 380 -19.21 34.81 21.66
C ARG A 380 -18.17 34.57 22.77
N GLN A 381 -16.88 34.84 22.52
CA GLN A 381 -15.87 34.89 23.57
C GLN A 381 -15.12 36.21 23.60
#